data_AF-A0A2V6M2F1-F1
#
_entry.id   AF-A0A2V6M2F1-F1
#
_cell.length_a   1.000
_cell.length_b   1.000
_cell.length_c   1.000
_cell.angle_alpha   90.00
_cell.angle_beta   90.00
_cell.angle_gamma   90.00
#
_symmetry.space_group_name_H-M   'P 1'
#
loop_
_entity.id
_entity.type
_entity.pdbx_description
1 polymer ?
#
loop_
_entity_poly.entity_id
_entity_poly.type
_entity_poly.pdbx_seq_one_letter_code
_entity_poly.pdbx_strand_id
1 'polypeptide(L)'
;AEEQQAKFGHLLRAFRLGAPPHGGIALGLDRLVMLICGEESIRDVMAFPKNNRGQELMTQSPAEVDAKQLRELSITLAKQKL
;
A
#
# COMPACT_ATOMS: atom_id res chain seq x y z
N ALA A 1 -24.63 7.82 9.27
CA ALA A 1 -25.09 7.96 7.88
C ALA A 1 -24.13 8.79 7.03
N GLU A 2 -23.79 10.02 7.43
CA GLU A 2 -22.86 10.89 6.69
C GLU A 2 -21.46 10.29 6.52
N GLU A 3 -20.87 9.72 7.58
CA GLU A 3 -19.53 9.13 7.51
C GLU A 3 -19.46 7.93 6.55
N GLN A 4 -20.48 7.09 6.54
CA GLN A 4 -20.59 5.96 5.60
C GLN A 4 -20.75 6.44 4.16
N GLN A 5 -21.52 7.51 3.96
CA GLN A 5 -21.70 8.11 2.65
C GLN A 5 -20.40 8.73 2.13
N ALA A 6 -19.61 9.37 3.01
CA ALA A 6 -18.31 9.94 2.66
C ALA A 6 -17.27 8.86 2.29
N LYS A 7 -17.23 7.75 3.04
CA LYS A 7 -16.25 6.66 2.81
C LYS A 7 -16.66 5.69 1.69
N PHE A 8 -17.95 5.37 1.57
CA PHE A 8 -18.44 4.25 0.75
C PHE A 8 -19.62 4.59 -0.15
N GLY A 9 -20.01 5.86 -0.30
CA GLY A 9 -21.23 6.25 -1.02
C GLY A 9 -21.30 5.73 -2.48
N HIS A 10 -20.17 5.74 -3.19
CA HIS A 10 -20.09 5.21 -4.56
C HIS A 10 -20.33 3.69 -4.60
N LEU A 11 -19.74 2.94 -3.67
CA LEU A 11 -19.88 1.49 -3.55
C LEU A 11 -21.30 1.09 -3.17
N LEU A 12 -21.88 1.77 -2.17
CA LEU A 12 -23.27 1.54 -1.74
C LEU A 12 -24.27 1.82 -2.86
N ARG A 13 -24.00 2.85 -3.69
CA ARG A 13 -24.80 3.11 -4.89
C ARG A 13 -24.68 1.97 -5.90
N ALA A 14 -23.47 1.45 -6.14
CA ALA A 14 -23.26 0.33 -7.05
C ALA A 14 -24.06 -0.92 -6.61
N PHE A 15 -24.08 -1.25 -5.32
CA PHE A 15 -24.86 -2.37 -4.80
C PHE A 15 -26.38 -2.21 -5.01
N ARG A 16 -26.89 -0.97 -4.92
CA ARG A 16 -28.32 -0.68 -5.18
C ARG A 16 -28.73 -0.85 -6.65
N LEU A 17 -27.78 -0.90 -7.58
CA LEU A 17 -28.04 -1.08 -9.01
C LEU A 17 -28.09 -2.57 -9.42
N GLY A 18 -28.11 -3.49 -8.46
CA GLY A 18 -28.26 -4.92 -8.73
C GLY A 18 -26.93 -5.65 -8.87
N ALA A 19 -26.04 -5.51 -7.87
CA ALA A 19 -24.85 -6.35 -7.82
C ALA A 19 -25.23 -7.83 -7.61
N PRO A 20 -24.67 -8.78 -8.38
CA PRO A 20 -24.96 -10.20 -8.21
C PRO A 20 -24.35 -10.74 -6.91
N PRO A 21 -24.76 -11.94 -6.44
CA PRO A 21 -24.03 -12.66 -5.40
C PRO A 21 -22.59 -12.90 -5.86
N HIS A 22 -21.62 -12.37 -5.13
CA HIS A 22 -20.21 -12.46 -5.46
C HIS A 22 -19.38 -12.72 -4.20
N GLY A 23 -18.21 -13.32 -4.38
CA GLY A 23 -17.25 -13.61 -3.33
C GLY A 23 -15.89 -13.90 -3.93
N GLY A 24 -14.84 -13.76 -3.13
CA GLY A 24 -13.47 -14.02 -3.55
C GLY A 24 -12.55 -14.21 -2.35
N ILE A 25 -11.29 -14.55 -2.63
CA ILE A 25 -10.24 -14.72 -1.63
C ILE A 25 -8.95 -14.07 -2.14
N ALA A 26 -8.15 -13.54 -1.22
CA ALA A 26 -6.81 -13.04 -1.50
C ALA A 26 -5.79 -13.89 -0.74
N LEU A 27 -4.81 -14.43 -1.45
CA LEU A 27 -3.73 -15.22 -0.86
C LEU A 27 -2.51 -14.32 -0.61
N GLY A 28 -1.89 -14.48 0.55
CA GLY A 28 -0.59 -13.86 0.83
C GLY A 28 0.52 -14.60 0.09
N LEU A 29 0.74 -14.25 -1.18
CA LEU A 29 1.67 -14.95 -2.07
C LEU A 29 3.09 -15.03 -1.51
N ASP A 30 3.64 -13.93 -0.99
CA ASP A 30 5.01 -13.91 -0.45
C ASP A 30 5.17 -14.89 0.72
N ARG A 31 4.15 -14.97 1.58
CA ARG A 31 4.15 -15.90 2.71
C ARG A 31 3.95 -17.34 2.25
N LEU A 32 3.13 -17.57 1.22
CA LEU A 32 2.98 -18.89 0.62
C LEU A 32 4.32 -19.40 0.05
N VAL A 33 5.02 -18.56 -0.72
CA VAL A 33 6.31 -18.92 -1.32
C VAL A 33 7.37 -19.11 -0.25
N MET A 34 7.44 -18.24 0.77
CA MET A 34 8.32 -18.39 1.93
C MET A 34 8.15 -19.77 2.60
N LEU A 35 6.91 -20.20 2.83
CA LEU A 35 6.63 -21.52 3.40
C LEU A 35 7.03 -22.67 2.47
N ILE A 36 6.80 -22.54 1.16
CA ILE A 36 7.19 -23.56 0.16
C ILE A 36 8.71 -23.69 0.08
N CYS A 37 9.44 -22.57 0.14
CA CYS A 37 10.89 -22.53 0.11
C CYS A 37 11.54 -22.89 1.45
N GLY A 38 10.77 -22.93 2.55
CA GLY A 38 11.30 -23.20 3.89
C GLY A 38 12.06 -22.04 4.51
N GLU A 39 11.79 -20.81 4.06
CA GLU A 39 12.47 -19.60 4.52
C GLU A 39 11.83 -19.05 5.81
N GLU A 40 12.62 -18.33 6.61
CA GLU A 40 12.14 -17.71 7.87
C GLU A 40 11.54 -16.31 7.64
N SER A 41 11.89 -15.66 6.54
CA SER A 41 11.45 -14.30 6.21
C SER A 41 10.92 -14.21 4.79
N ILE A 42 9.83 -13.46 4.61
CA ILE A 42 9.30 -13.15 3.27
C ILE A 42 10.30 -12.35 2.42
N ARG A 43 11.32 -11.75 3.05
CA ARG A 43 12.39 -11.03 2.34
C ARG A 43 13.26 -11.94 1.50
N ASP A 44 13.39 -13.20 1.90
CA ASP A 44 14.27 -14.17 1.23
C ASP A 44 13.64 -14.69 -0.08
N VAL A 45 12.35 -14.43 -0.27
CA VAL A 45 11.60 -14.75 -1.50
C VAL A 45 11.24 -13.50 -2.32
N MET A 46 11.80 -12.35 -1.97
CA MET A 46 11.64 -11.08 -2.70
C MET A 46 12.97 -10.66 -3.33
N ALA A 47 12.93 -10.21 -4.59
CA ALA A 47 14.15 -9.78 -5.28
C ALA A 47 14.80 -8.52 -4.66
N PHE A 48 13.99 -7.55 -4.21
CA PHE A 48 14.45 -6.28 -3.64
C PHE A 48 13.66 -5.90 -2.38
N PRO A 49 13.88 -6.60 -1.25
CA PRO A 49 13.11 -6.38 -0.03
C PRO A 49 13.46 -5.04 0.64
N LYS A 50 12.49 -4.46 1.35
CA LYS A 50 12.74 -3.33 2.25
C LYS A 50 13.13 -3.82 3.65
N ASN A 51 13.96 -3.07 4.38
CA ASN A 51 14.32 -3.36 5.77
C ASN A 51 13.15 -3.06 6.76
N ASN A 52 13.36 -3.27 8.07
CA ASN A 52 12.32 -3.05 9.10
C ASN A 52 11.87 -1.58 9.22
N ARG A 53 12.64 -0.64 8.66
CA ARG A 53 12.30 0.79 8.59
C ARG A 53 11.64 1.17 7.26
N GLY A 54 11.32 0.19 6.40
CA GLY A 54 10.72 0.42 5.08
C GLY A 54 11.70 0.97 4.03
N GLN A 55 13.00 0.93 4.30
CA GLN A 55 14.04 1.46 3.41
C GLN A 55 14.58 0.37 2.49
N GLU A 56 14.94 0.76 1.27
CA GLU A 56 15.64 -0.06 0.28
C GLU A 56 17.05 0.46 0.15
N LEU A 57 18.02 -0.39 0.46
CA LEU A 57 19.41 0.03 0.62
C LEU A 57 20.14 0.10 -0.72
N MET A 58 19.76 -0.71 -1.71
CA MET A 58 20.43 -0.76 -3.01
C MET A 58 20.24 0.55 -3.79
N THR A 59 19.03 1.09 -3.80
CA THR A 59 18.68 2.34 -4.50
C THR A 59 18.55 3.54 -3.56
N GLN A 60 18.88 3.37 -2.27
CA GLN A 60 18.76 4.43 -1.26
C GLN A 60 17.35 5.05 -1.19
N SER A 61 16.32 4.21 -1.21
CA SER A 61 14.92 4.64 -1.15
C SER A 61 14.34 4.50 0.27
N PRO A 62 13.43 5.39 0.73
CA PRO A 62 12.99 6.63 0.08
C PRO A 62 14.11 7.67 0.00
N ALA A 63 14.10 8.46 -1.07
CA ALA A 63 15.04 9.54 -1.31
C ALA A 63 14.36 10.91 -1.18
N GLU A 64 15.16 11.95 -0.95
CA GLU A 64 14.68 13.33 -0.98
C GLU A 64 14.29 13.75 -2.41
N VAL A 65 13.35 14.69 -2.51
CA VAL A 65 12.81 15.21 -3.77
C VAL A 65 13.06 16.71 -3.85
N ASP A 66 13.27 17.24 -5.07
CA ASP A 66 13.52 18.67 -5.25
C ASP A 66 12.30 19.53 -4.87
N ALA A 67 12.56 20.69 -4.27
CA ALA A 67 11.54 21.65 -3.87
C ALA A 67 10.74 22.19 -5.07
N LYS A 68 11.31 22.22 -6.28
CA LYS A 68 10.55 22.57 -7.49
C LYS A 68 9.44 21.56 -7.77
N GLN A 69 9.73 20.26 -7.70
CA GLN A 69 8.76 19.20 -7.96
C GLN A 69 7.61 19.21 -6.94
N LEU A 70 7.92 19.47 -5.66
CA LEU A 70 6.89 19.62 -4.63
C LEU A 70 5.97 20.81 -4.91
N ARG A 71 6.52 21.95 -5.35
CA ARG A 71 5.73 23.14 -5.72
C ARG A 71 4.85 22.90 -6.93
N GLU A 72 5.34 22.19 -7.95
CA GLU A 72 4.55 21.81 -9.12
C GLU A 72 3.33 20.97 -8.74
N LEU A 73 3.45 20.11 -7.72
CA LEU A 73 2.35 19.31 -7.19
C LEU A 73 1.52 20.02 -6.11
N SER A 74 1.84 21.27 -5.77
CA SER A 74 1.22 22.03 -4.67
C SER A 74 1.32 21.33 -3.30
N ILE A 75 2.42 20.61 -3.07
CA ILE A 75 2.70 19.88 -1.82
C ILE A 75 3.65 20.69 -0.96
N THR A 76 3.34 20.83 0.34
CA THR A 76 4.23 21.40 1.35
C THR A 76 4.50 20.36 2.42
N LEU A 77 5.78 20.14 2.75
CA LEU A 77 6.15 19.22 3.82
C LEU A 77 5.77 19.82 5.18
N ALA A 78 4.93 19.11 5.93
CA ALA A 78 4.59 19.50 7.29
C ALA A 78 5.77 19.18 8.23
N LYS A 79 5.99 20.02 9.25
CA LYS A 79 6.91 19.68 10.34
C LYS A 79 6.39 18.44 11.06
N GLN A 80 7.25 17.45 11.24
CA GLN A 80 6.91 16.27 12.02
C GLN A 80 6.62 16.72 13.46
N LYS A 81 5.45 16.37 14.00
CA LYS A 81 5.17 16.57 15.43
C LYS A 81 6.13 15.65 16.18
N LEU A 82 7.03 16.26 16.96
CA LEU A 82 7.90 15.59 17.93
C LEU A 82 7.07 14.82 18.95
#